data_AF-A0A949SGA0-F1
#
_entry.id   AF-A0A949SGA0-F1
#
_cell.length_a   1.000
_cell.length_b   1.000
_cell.length_c   1.000
_cell.angle_alpha   90.00
_cell.angle_beta   90.00
_cell.angle_gamma   90.00
#
_symmetry.space_group_name_H-M   'P 1'
#
loop_
_entity.id
_entity.type
_entity.pdbx_description
1 polymer ?
#
loop_
_entity_poly.entity_id
_entity_poly.type
_entity_poly.pdbx_seq_one_letter_code
_entity_poly.pdbx_strand_id
1 'polypeptide(L)'
;MGNRIMFNFIFMKMINSVAFICLLLSCFSNKIEHTNTISEKKEASFYSCELIEKEFVNKIGKSNGVKELYLRCSVQDYFIKICESNVTAEQLKKHLNRGIKVEIEIKNGSWDICEYTLEQQQSRIGEYIVVSKIID
;
A
#
# COMPACT_ATOMS: atom_id res chain seq x y z
N MET A 1 55.97 54.19 14.61
CA MET A 1 56.15 53.87 16.04
C MET A 1 54.76 53.75 16.66
N GLY A 2 54.41 52.61 17.25
CA GLY A 2 53.11 52.32 17.90
C GLY A 2 52.06 51.76 16.94
N ASN A 3 51.88 50.44 16.85
CA ASN A 3 51.07 49.53 17.70
C ASN A 3 49.66 49.34 17.11
N ARG A 4 49.33 48.21 16.48
CA ARG A 4 49.04 46.86 17.05
C ARG A 4 47.83 46.85 17.99
N ILE A 5 46.90 45.97 17.63
CA ILE A 5 45.92 45.27 18.48
C ILE A 5 44.60 46.01 18.70
N MET A 6 43.61 45.57 17.93
CA MET A 6 42.26 45.20 18.35
C MET A 6 41.31 45.52 17.21
N PHE A 7 41.02 44.54 16.36
CA PHE A 7 39.67 44.32 15.85
C PHE A 7 39.63 42.90 15.27
N ASN A 8 40.07 41.97 16.11
CA ASN A 8 40.18 40.54 15.83
C ASN A 8 39.01 39.81 16.53
N PHE A 9 37.77 40.29 16.35
CA PHE A 9 36.62 39.79 17.11
C PHE A 9 35.27 39.77 16.37
N ILE A 10 35.24 39.84 15.04
CA ILE A 10 33.99 39.73 14.26
C ILE A 10 34.02 38.58 13.22
N PHE A 11 35.17 37.96 12.97
CA PHE A 11 35.33 36.93 11.94
C PHE A 11 35.22 35.49 12.48
N MET A 12 34.19 35.16 13.29
CA MET A 12 34.00 33.76 13.69
C MET A 12 32.56 33.35 14.04
N LYS A 13 31.55 33.84 13.29
CA LYS A 13 30.15 33.35 13.42
C LYS A 13 29.34 33.34 12.11
N MET A 14 29.99 33.29 10.95
CA MET A 14 29.30 33.34 9.64
C MET A 14 29.71 32.23 8.66
N ILE A 15 29.95 31.00 9.15
CA ILE A 15 30.27 29.86 8.25
C ILE A 15 29.38 28.62 8.52
N ASN A 16 28.60 28.56 9.60
CA ASN A 16 27.80 27.37 9.95
C ASN A 16 26.29 27.45 9.62
N SER A 17 25.89 28.18 8.57
CA SER A 17 24.46 28.33 8.23
C SER A 17 24.17 28.25 6.73
N VAL A 18 24.92 27.41 5.99
CA VAL A 18 24.62 27.10 4.57
C VAL A 18 24.57 25.59 4.29
N ALA A 19 24.83 24.74 5.30
CA ALA A 19 24.76 23.29 5.16
C ALA A 19 23.36 22.68 5.34
N PHE A 20 22.30 23.49 5.53
CA PHE A 20 20.94 23.01 5.81
C PHE A 20 19.95 23.16 4.64
N ILE A 21 20.37 23.72 3.50
CA ILE A 21 19.49 24.02 2.33
C ILE A 21 19.90 23.21 1.08
N CYS A 22 20.57 22.06 1.26
CA CYS A 22 20.92 21.16 0.14
C CYS A 22 20.31 19.75 0.24
N LEU A 23 19.35 19.51 1.14
CA LEU A 23 18.74 18.20 1.36
C LEU A 23 17.29 18.06 0.86
N LEU A 24 16.74 19.03 0.12
CA LEU A 24 15.31 19.04 -0.27
C LEU A 24 14.99 19.06 -1.76
N LEU A 25 15.90 18.70 -2.67
CA LEU A 25 15.59 18.62 -4.11
C LEU A 25 16.16 17.38 -4.81
N SER A 26 16.12 16.22 -4.16
CA SER A 26 16.27 14.93 -4.85
C SER A 26 14.92 14.47 -5.43
N CYS A 27 14.86 14.44 -6.76
CA CYS A 27 14.00 13.61 -7.62
C CYS A 27 12.51 13.98 -7.77
N PHE A 28 12.22 15.08 -8.47
CA PHE A 28 10.99 15.13 -9.30
C PHE A 28 11.26 14.41 -10.62
N SER A 29 11.01 13.11 -10.67
CA SER A 29 10.88 12.38 -11.93
C SER A 29 9.48 12.59 -12.47
N ASN A 30 9.32 13.40 -13.52
CA ASN A 30 8.10 13.45 -14.30
C ASN A 30 7.92 12.10 -15.00
N LYS A 31 7.09 11.21 -14.45
CA LYS A 31 6.52 10.09 -15.21
C LYS A 31 5.31 10.62 -15.97
N ILE A 32 5.48 10.85 -17.27
CA ILE A 32 4.36 11.05 -18.19
C ILE A 32 3.67 9.68 -18.32
N GLU A 33 2.48 9.57 -17.74
CA GLU A 33 1.63 8.39 -17.85
C GLU A 33 0.91 8.44 -19.20
N HIS A 34 1.38 7.62 -20.13
CA HIS A 34 0.71 7.40 -21.41
C HIS A 34 -0.46 6.44 -21.15
N THR A 35 -1.67 6.97 -20.98
CA THR A 35 -2.89 6.16 -20.96
C THR A 35 -3.17 5.62 -22.36
N ASN A 36 -2.55 4.48 -22.69
CA ASN A 36 -3.02 3.65 -23.77
C ASN A 36 -4.09 2.72 -23.20
N THR A 37 -5.36 3.05 -23.48
CA THR A 37 -6.47 2.11 -23.36
C THR A 37 -6.26 1.00 -24.38
N ILE A 38 -5.53 -0.03 -23.98
CA ILE A 38 -5.48 -1.31 -24.68
C ILE A 38 -6.25 -2.27 -23.80
N SER A 39 -7.34 -2.82 -24.35
CA SER A 39 -8.01 -4.01 -23.83
C SER A 39 -7.01 -5.17 -23.92
N GLU A 40 -6.07 -5.23 -22.98
CA GLU A 40 -5.09 -6.29 -22.87
C GLU A 40 -5.81 -7.58 -22.49
N LYS A 41 -5.67 -8.58 -23.35
CA LYS A 41 -5.97 -9.96 -23.01
C LYS A 41 -5.09 -10.32 -21.82
N LYS A 42 -5.66 -10.23 -20.62
CA LYS A 42 -4.97 -10.32 -19.35
C LYS A 42 -4.29 -11.68 -19.24
N GLU A 43 -2.96 -11.71 -19.29
CA GLU A 43 -2.22 -12.92 -18.97
C GLU A 43 -2.48 -13.28 -17.50
N ALA A 44 -2.91 -14.52 -17.28
CA ALA A 44 -3.17 -15.05 -15.95
C ALA A 44 -1.90 -14.96 -15.10
N SER A 45 -1.93 -14.08 -14.09
CA SER A 45 -0.80 -13.90 -13.19
C SER A 45 -1.01 -14.77 -11.95
N PHE A 46 -0.11 -15.73 -11.76
CA PHE A 46 -0.15 -16.66 -10.64
C PHE A 46 0.77 -16.21 -9.52
N TYR A 47 0.25 -16.18 -8.29
CA TYR A 47 0.98 -15.76 -7.11
C TYR A 47 0.96 -16.85 -6.05
N SER A 48 2.10 -17.05 -5.39
CA SER A 48 2.23 -17.90 -4.22
C SER A 48 2.30 -17.02 -2.98
N CYS A 49 1.21 -17.00 -2.20
CA CYS A 49 1.07 -16.14 -1.03
C CYS A 49 0.44 -16.93 0.12
N GLU A 50 0.61 -16.46 1.35
CA GLU A 50 -0.04 -17.03 2.53
C GLU A 50 -1.41 -16.40 2.72
N LEU A 51 -2.46 -17.22 2.89
CA LEU A 51 -3.77 -16.70 3.26
C LEU A 51 -3.83 -16.46 4.76
N ILE A 52 -4.18 -15.23 5.16
CA ILE A 52 -4.29 -14.82 6.55
C ILE A 52 -5.62 -14.12 6.83
N GLU A 53 -5.98 -14.02 8.10
CA GLU A 53 -7.09 -13.19 8.59
C GLU A 53 -6.54 -12.03 9.42
N LYS A 54 -7.19 -10.87 9.30
CA LYS A 54 -6.96 -9.71 10.17
C LYS A 54 -8.27 -9.25 10.77
N GLU A 55 -8.22 -8.70 11.98
CA GLU A 55 -9.40 -8.05 12.56
C GLU A 55 -9.72 -6.78 11.79
N PHE A 56 -11.02 -6.62 11.48
CA PHE A 56 -11.53 -5.37 10.96
C PHE A 56 -11.57 -4.33 12.07
N VAL A 57 -10.78 -3.27 11.92
CA VAL A 57 -10.75 -2.13 12.84
C VAL A 57 -11.46 -0.97 12.18
N ASN A 58 -12.47 -0.42 12.86
CA ASN A 58 -13.20 0.72 12.34
C ASN A 58 -12.44 2.05 12.48
N LYS A 59 -12.98 3.12 11.89
CA LYS A 59 -12.41 4.49 11.98
C LYS A 59 -12.22 5.01 13.41
N ILE A 60 -12.89 4.42 14.40
CA ILE A 60 -12.80 4.77 15.83
C ILE A 60 -11.78 3.86 16.55
N GLY A 61 -11.12 2.95 15.84
CA GLY A 61 -10.12 2.03 16.40
C GLY A 61 -10.73 0.81 17.09
N LYS A 62 -12.03 0.56 16.97
CA LYS A 62 -12.70 -0.60 17.59
C LYS A 62 -12.81 -1.77 16.62
N SER A 63 -12.46 -2.95 17.13
CA SER A 63 -12.73 -4.24 16.50
C SER A 63 -14.10 -4.74 16.96
N ASN A 64 -14.91 -5.23 16.01
CA ASN A 64 -16.22 -5.82 16.29
C ASN A 64 -16.19 -7.36 16.15
N GLY A 65 -14.99 -7.97 16.17
CA GLY A 65 -14.82 -9.41 15.94
C GLY A 65 -15.02 -9.86 14.49
N VAL A 66 -15.36 -8.93 13.59
CA VAL A 66 -15.38 -9.18 12.14
C VAL A 66 -13.93 -9.33 11.66
N LYS A 67 -13.68 -10.37 10.87
CA LYS A 67 -12.37 -10.64 10.28
C LYS A 67 -12.42 -10.49 8.78
N GLU A 68 -11.33 -9.95 8.24
CA GLU A 68 -11.09 -9.76 6.83
C GLU A 68 -10.00 -10.71 6.35
N LEU A 69 -10.12 -11.17 5.10
CA LEU A 69 -9.13 -12.05 4.48
C LEU A 69 -8.11 -11.24 3.70
N TYR A 70 -6.84 -11.62 3.84
CA TYR A 70 -5.72 -11.02 3.13
C TYR A 70 -4.84 -12.11 2.52
N LEU A 71 -4.18 -11.79 1.40
CA LEU A 71 -3.01 -12.54 0.93
C LEU A 71 -1.74 -11.84 1.35
N ARG A 72 -0.95 -12.51 2.19
CA ARG A 72 0.40 -12.13 2.54
C ARG A 72 1.37 -12.63 1.47
N CYS A 73 1.76 -11.72 0.60
CA CYS A 73 2.80 -11.96 -0.38
C CYS A 73 4.14 -11.39 0.14
N SER A 74 5.26 -11.58 -0.57
CA SER A 74 6.60 -11.25 -0.05
C SER A 74 6.80 -9.81 0.42
N VAL A 75 6.07 -8.84 -0.14
CA VAL A 75 6.28 -7.40 0.12
C VAL A 75 5.17 -6.80 0.99
N GLN A 76 3.92 -7.21 0.79
CA GLN A 76 2.77 -6.63 1.48
C GLN A 76 1.60 -7.60 1.57
N ASP A 77 0.68 -7.27 2.47
CA ASP A 77 -0.59 -7.98 2.65
C ASP A 77 -1.67 -7.28 1.81
N TYR A 78 -2.25 -7.98 0.85
CA TYR A 78 -3.32 -7.47 -0.01
C TYR A 78 -4.69 -7.84 0.53
N PHE A 79 -5.60 -6.88 0.63
CA PHE A 79 -6.99 -7.12 0.97
C PHE A 79 -7.69 -7.91 -0.15
N ILE A 80 -8.40 -8.98 0.21
CA ILE A 80 -9.18 -9.76 -0.76
C ILE A 80 -10.59 -9.21 -0.84
N LYS A 81 -10.95 -8.62 -2.00
CA LYS A 81 -12.31 -8.16 -2.23
C LYS A 81 -13.18 -9.32 -2.71
N ILE A 82 -13.73 -10.06 -1.76
CA ILE A 82 -14.48 -11.30 -2.00
C ILE A 82 -15.67 -11.09 -2.94
N CYS A 83 -16.39 -9.97 -2.83
CA CYS A 83 -17.57 -9.71 -3.66
C CYS A 83 -17.26 -9.48 -5.16
N GLU A 84 -16.01 -9.19 -5.51
CA GLU A 84 -15.55 -9.14 -6.91
C GLU A 84 -14.83 -10.42 -7.35
N SER A 85 -14.56 -11.34 -6.41
CA SER A 85 -13.80 -12.57 -6.65
C SER A 85 -14.71 -13.70 -7.12
N ASN A 86 -14.15 -14.63 -7.90
CA ASN A 86 -14.86 -15.82 -8.37
C ASN A 86 -14.85 -16.96 -7.34
N VAL A 87 -14.22 -16.73 -6.19
CA VAL A 87 -14.11 -17.69 -5.08
C VAL A 87 -14.82 -17.16 -3.85
N THR A 88 -15.39 -18.06 -3.07
CA THR A 88 -16.09 -17.69 -1.83
C THR A 88 -15.12 -17.59 -0.65
N ALA A 89 -15.54 -16.88 0.40
CA ALA A 89 -14.77 -16.80 1.63
C ALA A 89 -14.55 -18.18 2.26
N GLU A 90 -15.53 -19.09 2.18
CA GLU A 90 -15.44 -20.46 2.69
C GLU A 90 -14.41 -21.29 1.93
N GLN A 91 -14.31 -21.11 0.60
CA GLN A 91 -13.29 -21.78 -0.20
C GLN A 91 -11.90 -21.33 0.22
N LEU A 92 -11.68 -20.02 0.37
CA LEU A 92 -10.40 -19.48 0.83
C LEU A 92 -10.08 -19.96 2.25
N LYS A 93 -11.01 -19.86 3.20
CA LYS A 93 -10.79 -20.23 4.61
C LYS A 93 -10.32 -21.67 4.83
N LYS A 94 -10.55 -22.60 3.90
CA LYS A 94 -9.97 -23.95 3.95
C LYS A 94 -8.44 -23.97 3.94
N HIS A 95 -7.83 -22.91 3.41
CA HIS A 95 -6.38 -22.74 3.30
C HIS A 95 -5.84 -21.68 4.26
N LEU A 96 -6.58 -21.33 5.32
CA LEU A 96 -6.16 -20.31 6.27
C LEU A 96 -4.82 -20.68 6.96
N ASN A 97 -3.92 -19.69 7.07
CA ASN A 97 -2.56 -19.82 7.61
C ASN A 97 -1.71 -20.84 6.83
N ARG A 98 -1.93 -20.94 5.52
CA ARG A 98 -1.16 -21.78 4.61
C ARG A 98 -0.78 -20.99 3.36
N GLY A 99 0.35 -21.36 2.77
CA GLY A 99 0.73 -20.92 1.44
C GLY A 99 -0.20 -21.52 0.39
N ILE A 100 -0.75 -20.69 -0.49
CA ILE A 100 -1.58 -21.09 -1.62
C ILE A 100 -1.07 -20.47 -2.91
N LYS A 101 -1.29 -21.18 -4.02
CA LYS A 101 -1.12 -20.65 -5.36
C LYS A 101 -2.46 -20.21 -5.91
N VAL A 102 -2.56 -18.95 -6.31
CA VAL A 102 -3.80 -18.33 -6.79
C VAL A 102 -3.57 -17.56 -8.07
N GLU A 103 -4.60 -17.52 -8.90
CA GLU A 103 -4.72 -16.57 -10.00
C GLU A 103 -5.42 -15.33 -9.48
N ILE A 104 -4.73 -14.18 -9.54
CA ILE A 104 -5.25 -12.92 -9.03
C ILE A 104 -5.11 -11.79 -10.02
N GLU A 105 -5.98 -10.81 -9.83
CA GLU A 105 -5.89 -9.48 -10.42
C GLU A 105 -5.69 -8.47 -9.29
N ILE A 106 -4.66 -7.62 -9.40
CA ILE A 106 -4.49 -6.46 -8.53
C ILE A 106 -5.27 -5.30 -9.14
N LYS A 107 -6.12 -4.67 -8.34
CA LYS A 107 -6.90 -3.48 -8.68
C LYS A 107 -6.66 -2.38 -7.66
N ASN A 108 -6.96 -1.14 -8.04
CA ASN A 108 -7.04 -0.02 -7.11
C ASN A 108 -8.48 0.52 -7.09
N GLY A 109 -9.03 0.75 -5.90
CA GLY A 109 -10.39 1.27 -5.77
C GLY A 109 -10.97 1.08 -4.37
N SER A 110 -12.29 1.18 -4.28
CA SER A 110 -12.99 1.05 -3.00
C SER A 110 -13.04 -0.39 -2.53
N TRP A 111 -12.64 -0.64 -1.29
CA TRP A 111 -12.69 -1.95 -0.66
C TRP A 111 -14.11 -2.31 -0.22
N ASP A 112 -14.90 -1.30 0.17
CA ASP A 112 -16.17 -1.50 0.88
C ASP A 112 -17.40 -1.46 -0.03
N ILE A 113 -17.26 -1.07 -1.30
CA ILE A 113 -18.37 -1.03 -2.25
C ILE A 113 -18.59 -2.43 -2.83
N CYS A 114 -19.65 -3.08 -2.36
CA CYS A 114 -20.30 -4.24 -2.97
C CYS A 114 -21.80 -3.90 -3.03
N GLU A 115 -22.54 -4.40 -4.04
CA GLU A 115 -23.94 -4.02 -4.31
C GLU A 115 -24.94 -4.22 -3.14
N TYR A 116 -24.52 -4.80 -2.00
CA TYR A 116 -25.44 -5.35 -1.00
C TYR A 116 -25.21 -4.95 0.47
N THR A 117 -24.25 -4.09 0.82
CA THR A 117 -23.97 -3.82 2.25
C THR A 117 -23.70 -2.36 2.60
N LEU A 118 -24.75 -1.65 3.00
CA LEU A 118 -24.68 -0.29 3.55
C LEU A 118 -24.09 -0.25 4.98
N GLU A 119 -24.18 -1.34 5.74
CA GLU A 119 -23.92 -1.33 7.20
C GLU A 119 -22.44 -1.33 7.60
N GLN A 120 -21.52 -1.58 6.67
CA GLN A 120 -20.08 -1.74 6.97
C GLN A 120 -19.18 -0.85 6.11
N GLN A 121 -19.76 0.11 5.37
CA GLN A 121 -19.01 0.93 4.41
C GLN A 121 -18.15 1.98 5.12
N GLN A 122 -16.82 1.80 5.09
CA GLN A 122 -15.87 2.77 5.66
C GLN A 122 -15.23 3.70 4.63
N SER A 123 -15.63 3.61 3.36
CA SER A 123 -15.04 4.38 2.26
C SER A 123 -13.51 4.22 2.21
N ARG A 124 -13.02 3.01 2.43
CA ARG A 124 -11.60 2.66 2.29
C ARG A 124 -11.27 2.50 0.81
N ILE A 125 -10.21 3.17 0.37
CA ILE A 125 -9.72 3.14 -1.01
C ILE A 125 -8.25 2.75 -1.00
N GLY A 126 -7.87 1.84 -1.89
CA GLY A 126 -6.48 1.43 -2.07
C GLY A 126 -6.36 0.19 -2.94
N GLU A 127 -5.16 -0.36 -3.02
CA GLU A 127 -4.91 -1.60 -3.74
C GLU A 127 -5.60 -2.79 -3.06
N TYR A 128 -6.28 -3.60 -3.85
CA TYR A 128 -6.91 -4.84 -3.42
C TYR A 128 -6.73 -5.90 -4.51
N ILE A 129 -7.00 -7.14 -4.14
CA ILE A 129 -6.94 -8.26 -5.08
C ILE A 129 -8.30 -8.90 -5.28
N VAL A 130 -8.50 -9.33 -6.51
CA VAL A 130 -9.61 -10.16 -6.95
C VAL A 130 -9.06 -11.54 -7.25
N VAL A 131 -9.59 -12.56 -6.59
CA VAL A 131 -9.13 -13.94 -6.80
C VAL A 131 -10.02 -14.60 -7.86
N SER A 132 -9.41 -14.93 -8.99
CA SER A 132 -10.09 -15.62 -10.09
C SER A 132 -10.16 -17.12 -9.85
N LYS A 133 -9.09 -17.71 -9.30
CA LYS A 133 -9.00 -19.17 -9.08
C LYS A 133 -7.97 -19.54 -8.01
N ILE A 134 -8.26 -20.59 -7.24
CA ILE A 134 -7.27 -21.30 -6.40
C ILE A 134 -6.75 -22.49 -7.21
N ILE A 135 -5.44 -22.64 -7.28
CA ILE A 135 -4.77 -23.65 -8.12
C ILE A 135 -4.30 -24.83 -7.28
N ASP A 136 -3.90 -24.54 -6.04
CA ASP A 136 -3.33 -25.44 -5.03
C ASP A 136 -2.13 -26.25 -5.54
#